data_AF-A0A4Y1ZGV4-F1
#
_entry.id   AF-A0A4Y1ZGV4-F1
#
_cell.length_a   1.000
_cell.length_b   1.000
_cell.length_c   1.000
_cell.angle_alpha   90.00
_cell.angle_beta   90.00
_cell.angle_gamma   90.00
#
_symmetry.space_group_name_H-M   'P 1'
#
loop_
_entity.id
_entity.type
_entity.pdbx_description
1 polymer ?
#
loop_
_entity_poly.entity_id
_entity_poly.type
_entity_poly.pdbx_seq_one_letter_code
_entity_poly.pdbx_strand_id
1 'polypeptide(L)'
;MSTSKPINDALDAAHLDHIIHSMIENVSDSKSQIFEISEESRKEHDALVKELHLVKKELKGIIERSDALEVESRKSRNHLAEISSAFNQFGEADIRSAYETANAIQNQLTIVREMERQMKHRRNEIERRLIQLSTTIEKADALIGRVTVVLNYLTSDLKQVGEVVASAREQRAFGLQMIEALEEERKRLAREIHDGPAQTLAQVLLGLDVVDRVGKKEGMAASQAELQKYRVMVQGALGEVRRIIYDLRPMSLDDLGLVPTLQSTCVA
;
A
#
# COMPACT_ATOMS: atom_id res chain seq x y z
N MET A 1 -46.38 -3.41 -0.28
CA MET A 1 -45.27 -3.17 -1.23
C MET A 1 -44.25 -2.26 -0.57
N SER A 2 -43.16 -2.83 -0.07
CA SER A 2 -41.95 -2.09 0.34
C SER A 2 -40.80 -3.05 0.16
N THR A 3 -40.19 -2.98 -1.02
CA THR A 3 -39.00 -3.73 -1.39
C THR A 3 -37.79 -3.00 -0.79
N SER A 4 -37.35 -3.40 0.41
CA SER A 4 -36.03 -3.00 0.89
C SER A 4 -34.99 -3.70 0.02
N LYS A 5 -34.44 -2.94 -0.92
CA LYS A 5 -33.30 -3.33 -1.75
C LYS A 5 -32.11 -3.61 -0.82
N PRO A 6 -31.44 -4.77 -0.87
CA PRO A 6 -30.25 -5.00 -0.06
C PRO A 6 -29.18 -4.03 -0.54
N ILE A 7 -28.76 -3.14 0.35
CA ILE A 7 -27.69 -2.17 0.11
C ILE A 7 -26.38 -2.94 0.20
N ASN A 8 -25.81 -3.24 -0.98
CA ASN A 8 -24.40 -3.01 -1.28
C ASN A 8 -23.31 -3.71 -0.42
N ASP A 9 -23.50 -4.98 -0.03
CA ASP A 9 -22.43 -5.79 0.61
C ASP A 9 -21.33 -6.26 -0.37
N ALA A 10 -21.49 -5.95 -1.65
CA ALA A 10 -20.53 -6.19 -2.73
C ALA A 10 -19.87 -4.88 -3.20
N LEU A 11 -19.51 -3.97 -2.28
CA LEU A 11 -18.29 -3.18 -2.49
C LEU A 11 -17.15 -4.20 -2.45
N ASP A 12 -16.91 -4.76 -3.63
CA ASP A 12 -16.30 -6.05 -3.86
C ASP A 12 -14.87 -6.05 -3.34
N ALA A 13 -14.48 -7.06 -2.56
CA ALA A 13 -13.10 -7.18 -2.07
C ALA A 13 -12.10 -7.11 -3.25
N ALA A 14 -12.51 -7.63 -4.41
CA ALA A 14 -11.78 -7.51 -5.67
C ALA A 14 -11.62 -6.07 -6.16
N HIS A 15 -12.61 -5.19 -5.96
CA HIS A 15 -12.54 -3.77 -6.32
C HIS A 15 -11.56 -3.03 -5.41
N LEU A 16 -11.57 -3.35 -4.10
CA LEU A 16 -10.64 -2.78 -3.14
C LEU A 16 -9.20 -3.24 -3.42
N ASP A 17 -8.98 -4.53 -3.66
CA ASP A 17 -7.68 -5.09 -4.04
C ASP A 17 -7.13 -4.48 -5.33
N HIS A 18 -8.02 -4.21 -6.31
CA HIS A 18 -7.64 -3.55 -7.56
C HIS A 18 -7.22 -2.09 -7.34
N ILE A 19 -7.97 -1.32 -6.54
CA ILE A 19 -7.60 0.06 -6.18
C ILE A 19 -6.26 0.10 -5.45
N ILE A 20 -6.05 -0.83 -4.53
CA ILE A 20 -4.81 -0.97 -3.76
C ILE A 20 -3.62 -1.28 -4.67
N HIS A 21 -3.75 -2.29 -5.54
CA HIS A 21 -2.71 -2.62 -6.51
C HIS A 21 -2.38 -1.43 -7.41
N SER A 22 -3.41 -0.75 -7.93
CA SER A 22 -3.22 0.42 -8.78
C SER A 22 -2.52 1.56 -8.02
N MET A 23 -2.84 1.79 -6.74
CA MET A 23 -2.14 2.78 -5.92
C MET A 23 -0.67 2.42 -5.72
N ILE A 24 -0.38 1.16 -5.37
CA ILE A 24 1.00 0.68 -5.17
C ILE A 24 1.80 0.81 -6.47
N GLU A 25 1.22 0.43 -7.60
CA GLU A 25 1.83 0.53 -8.93
C GLU A 25 2.13 1.99 -9.28
N ASN A 26 1.15 2.89 -9.18
CA ASN A 26 1.33 4.32 -9.47
C ASN A 26 2.41 4.97 -8.59
N VAL A 27 2.46 4.62 -7.30
CA VAL A 27 3.45 5.16 -6.36
C VAL A 27 4.84 4.57 -6.64
N SER A 28 4.91 3.29 -7.03
CA SER A 28 6.15 2.65 -7.47
C SER A 28 6.69 3.28 -8.76
N ASP A 29 5.83 3.55 -9.74
CA ASP A 29 6.20 4.22 -10.99
C ASP A 29 6.70 5.64 -10.73
N SER A 30 6.01 6.38 -9.87
CA SER A 30 6.44 7.72 -9.44
C SER A 30 7.83 7.66 -8.78
N LYS A 31 8.11 6.65 -7.96
CA LYS A 31 9.43 6.44 -7.35
C LYS A 31 10.50 6.22 -8.42
N SER A 32 10.23 5.38 -9.41
CA SER A 32 11.15 5.10 -10.52
C SER A 32 11.46 6.35 -11.34
N GLN A 33 10.44 7.14 -11.68
CA GLN A 33 10.61 8.41 -12.40
C GLN A 33 11.46 9.42 -11.61
N ILE A 34 11.22 9.57 -10.30
CA ILE A 34 12.03 10.46 -9.45
C ILE A 34 13.48 9.98 -9.39
N PHE A 35 13.69 8.66 -9.33
CA PHE A 35 15.03 8.07 -9.35
C PHE A 35 15.76 8.35 -10.66
N GLU A 36 15.10 8.18 -11.82
CA GLU A 36 15.66 8.49 -13.13
C GLU A 36 16.08 9.96 -13.25
N ILE A 37 15.21 10.89 -12.80
CA ILE A 37 15.52 12.34 -12.79
C ILE A 37 16.73 12.63 -11.88
N SER A 38 16.81 12.00 -10.70
CA SER A 38 17.94 12.17 -9.78
C SER A 38 19.25 11.66 -10.39
N GLU A 39 19.22 10.48 -11.02
CA GLU A 39 20.38 9.89 -11.67
C GLU A 39 20.86 10.70 -12.88
N GLU A 40 19.94 11.20 -13.71
CA GLU A 40 20.29 12.09 -14.83
C GLU A 40 20.90 13.40 -14.31
N SER A 41 20.31 13.98 -13.27
CA SER A 41 20.83 15.20 -12.63
C SER A 41 22.23 14.99 -12.05
N ARG A 42 22.51 13.82 -11.44
CA ARG A 42 23.84 13.45 -10.93
C ARG A 42 24.87 13.32 -12.05
N LYS A 43 24.50 12.68 -13.16
CA LYS A 43 25.38 12.55 -14.34
C LYS A 43 25.71 13.91 -14.94
N GLU A 44 24.71 14.78 -15.11
CA GLU A 44 24.93 16.15 -15.60
C GLU A 44 25.80 16.95 -14.62
N HIS A 45 25.54 16.85 -13.32
CA HIS A 45 26.32 17.51 -12.28
C HIS A 45 27.80 17.10 -12.36
N ASP A 46 28.11 15.80 -12.44
CA ASP A 46 29.48 15.30 -12.55
C ASP A 46 30.18 15.75 -13.84
N ALA A 47 29.44 15.83 -14.95
CA ALA A 47 29.96 16.36 -16.21
C ALA A 47 30.31 17.86 -16.08
N LEU A 48 29.41 18.66 -15.50
CA LEU A 48 29.59 20.09 -15.30
C LEU A 48 30.70 20.40 -14.27
N VAL A 49 30.93 19.55 -13.27
CA VAL A 49 32.07 19.69 -12.35
C VAL A 49 33.40 19.58 -13.11
N LYS A 50 33.50 18.61 -14.03
CA LYS A 50 34.70 18.44 -14.88
C LYS A 50 34.87 19.61 -15.84
N GLU A 51 33.79 20.05 -16.49
CA GLU A 51 33.81 21.23 -17.38
C GLU A 51 34.24 22.49 -16.62
N LEU A 52 33.69 22.72 -15.42
CA LEU A 52 34.03 23.87 -14.58
C LEU A 52 35.53 23.90 -14.25
N HIS A 53 36.13 22.73 -13.97
CA HIS A 53 37.55 22.63 -13.70
C HIS A 53 38.39 23.07 -14.92
N LEU A 54 38.02 22.62 -16.12
CA LEU A 54 38.69 23.02 -17.36
C LEU A 54 38.52 24.53 -17.63
N VAL A 55 37.30 25.05 -17.53
CA VAL A 55 37.02 26.48 -17.72
C VAL A 55 37.80 27.34 -16.71
N LYS A 56 37.90 26.92 -15.44
CA LYS A 56 38.70 27.63 -14.43
C LYS A 56 40.19 27.63 -14.79
N LYS A 57 40.72 26.51 -15.30
CA LYS A 57 42.11 26.41 -15.74
C LYS A 57 42.41 27.31 -16.94
N GLU A 58 41.54 27.29 -17.95
CA GLU A 58 41.69 28.14 -19.15
C GLU A 58 41.55 29.63 -18.82
N LEU A 59 40.56 29.98 -17.98
CA LEU A 59 40.35 31.35 -17.53
C LEU A 59 41.57 31.90 -16.81
N LYS A 60 42.24 31.09 -15.98
CA LYS A 60 43.49 31.49 -15.32
C LYS A 60 44.56 31.92 -16.34
N GLY A 61 44.77 31.11 -17.38
CA GLY A 61 45.75 31.43 -18.43
C GLY A 61 45.33 32.61 -19.32
N ILE A 62 44.04 32.89 -19.46
CA ILE A 62 43.55 34.11 -20.15
C ILE A 62 43.80 35.35 -19.30
N ILE A 63 43.53 35.29 -17.99
CA ILE A 63 43.79 36.40 -17.05
C ILE A 63 45.29 36.74 -17.05
N GLU A 64 46.16 35.73 -16.91
CA GLU A 64 47.62 35.94 -16.94
C GLU A 64 48.10 36.61 -18.24
N ARG A 65 47.52 36.24 -19.40
CA ARG A 65 47.81 36.90 -20.69
C ARG A 65 47.23 38.31 -20.78
N SER A 66 46.03 38.53 -20.26
CA SER A 66 45.36 39.84 -20.20
C SER A 66 46.21 40.83 -19.40
N ASP A 67 46.67 40.42 -18.22
CA ASP A 67 47.52 41.22 -17.34
C ASP A 67 48.87 41.55 -17.99
N ALA A 68 49.50 40.58 -18.65
CA ALA A 68 50.77 40.79 -19.36
C ALA A 68 50.63 41.79 -20.53
N LEU A 69 49.58 41.64 -21.35
CA LEU A 69 49.29 42.56 -22.45
C LEU A 69 48.90 43.95 -21.97
N GLU A 70 48.28 44.08 -20.79
CA GLU A 70 47.94 45.36 -20.19
C GLU A 70 49.19 46.15 -19.78
N VAL A 71 50.18 45.45 -19.19
CA VAL A 71 51.50 46.03 -18.89
C VAL A 71 52.20 46.45 -20.18
N GLU A 72 52.20 45.62 -21.21
CA GLU A 72 52.87 45.91 -22.48
C GLU A 72 52.18 47.06 -23.25
N SER A 73 50.85 47.11 -23.26
CA SER A 73 50.07 48.22 -23.81
C SER A 73 50.40 49.54 -23.12
N ARG A 74 50.58 49.52 -21.79
CA ARG A 74 50.99 50.72 -21.04
C ARG A 74 52.39 51.19 -21.42
N LYS A 75 53.36 50.27 -21.54
CA LYS A 75 54.73 50.60 -21.97
C LYS A 75 54.76 51.16 -23.39
N SER A 76 54.08 50.50 -24.33
CA SER A 76 54.05 50.92 -25.73
C SER A 76 53.36 52.29 -25.92
N ARG A 77 52.30 52.58 -25.17
CA ARG A 77 51.67 53.92 -25.16
C ARG A 77 52.60 55.01 -24.62
N ASN A 78 53.33 54.73 -23.53
CA ASN A 78 54.30 55.69 -22.99
C ASN A 78 55.42 55.97 -24.00
N HIS A 79 55.97 54.92 -24.62
CA HIS A 79 57.00 55.04 -25.64
C HIS A 79 56.53 55.83 -26.87
N LEU A 80 55.31 55.57 -27.35
CA LEU A 80 54.70 56.33 -28.43
C LEU A 80 54.55 57.81 -28.06
N ALA A 81 54.16 58.12 -26.82
CA ALA A 81 54.03 59.49 -26.33
C ALA A 81 55.39 60.21 -26.25
N GLU A 82 56.45 59.51 -25.82
CA GLU A 82 57.82 60.03 -25.78
C GLU A 82 58.33 60.38 -27.19
N ILE A 83 58.27 59.42 -28.13
CA ILE A 83 58.71 59.64 -29.53
C ILE A 83 57.88 60.75 -30.20
N SER A 84 56.56 60.75 -29.97
CA SER A 84 55.66 61.78 -30.51
C SER A 84 55.90 63.17 -29.90
N SER A 85 56.63 63.28 -28.78
CA SER A 85 57.00 64.59 -28.19
C SER A 85 58.37 65.08 -28.66
N ALA A 86 59.24 64.18 -29.13
CA ALA A 86 60.64 64.42 -29.47
C ALA A 86 60.87 64.59 -30.98
N PHE A 87 60.10 65.48 -31.63
CA PHE A 87 60.09 65.70 -33.09
C PHE A 87 61.44 66.08 -33.73
N ASN A 88 62.40 66.56 -32.94
CA ASN A 88 63.73 66.94 -33.44
C ASN A 88 64.74 65.77 -33.46
N GLN A 89 64.41 64.63 -32.85
CA GLN A 89 65.31 63.46 -32.74
C GLN A 89 64.82 62.23 -33.51
N PHE A 90 63.51 62.12 -33.80
CA PHE A 90 62.92 60.95 -34.44
C PHE A 90 62.25 61.31 -35.77
N GLY A 91 62.36 60.42 -36.75
CA GLY A 91 61.76 60.59 -38.07
C GLY A 91 60.33 60.09 -38.15
N GLU A 92 59.64 60.38 -39.26
CA GLU A 92 58.27 59.93 -39.52
C GLU A 92 58.14 58.38 -39.51
N ALA A 93 59.20 57.67 -39.93
CA ALA A 93 59.25 56.22 -39.91
C ALA A 93 59.24 55.62 -38.49
N ASP A 94 59.94 56.26 -37.54
CA ASP A 94 60.02 55.81 -36.15
C ASP A 94 58.67 55.98 -35.45
N ILE A 95 58.01 57.12 -35.66
CA ILE A 95 56.66 57.40 -35.15
C ILE A 95 55.66 56.37 -35.70
N ARG A 96 55.74 56.07 -37.01
CA ARG A 96 54.86 55.10 -37.66
C ARG A 96 55.04 53.69 -37.08
N SER A 97 56.29 53.25 -36.88
CA SER A 97 56.59 51.94 -36.29
C SER A 97 56.11 51.82 -34.84
N ALA A 98 56.32 52.85 -34.02
CA ALA A 98 55.82 52.89 -32.64
C ALA A 98 54.28 52.85 -32.59
N TYR A 99 53.62 53.56 -33.50
CA TYR A 99 52.16 53.57 -33.62
C TYR A 99 51.61 52.20 -34.02
N GLU A 100 52.19 51.56 -35.04
CA GLU A 100 51.80 50.21 -35.49
C GLU A 100 51.95 49.18 -34.36
N THR A 101 53.05 49.25 -33.61
CA THR A 101 53.31 48.37 -32.46
C THR A 101 52.28 48.59 -31.34
N ALA A 102 52.01 49.83 -30.97
CA ALA A 102 51.02 50.17 -29.95
C ALA A 102 49.61 49.70 -30.35
N ASN A 103 49.25 49.90 -31.62
CA ASN A 103 47.96 49.48 -32.14
C ASN A 103 47.82 47.95 -32.18
N ALA A 104 48.87 47.22 -32.56
CA ALA A 104 48.88 45.76 -32.55
C ALA A 104 48.67 45.18 -31.14
N ILE A 105 49.39 45.70 -30.14
CA ILE A 105 49.22 45.29 -28.74
C ILE A 105 47.82 45.62 -28.23
N GLN A 106 47.29 46.81 -28.58
CA GLN A 106 45.94 47.22 -28.18
C GLN A 106 44.85 46.32 -28.77
N ASN A 107 44.99 45.92 -30.04
CA ASN A 107 44.08 44.99 -30.69
C ASN A 107 44.11 43.62 -30.00
N GLN A 108 45.29 43.09 -29.71
CA GLN A 108 45.44 41.82 -28.98
C GLN A 108 44.84 41.89 -27.57
N LEU A 109 45.09 42.98 -26.83
CA LEU A 109 44.52 43.20 -25.50
C LEU A 109 42.99 43.21 -25.54
N THR A 110 42.41 43.83 -26.57
CA THR A 110 40.95 43.89 -26.74
C THR A 110 40.35 42.50 -26.96
N ILE A 111 40.98 41.68 -27.81
CA ILE A 111 40.56 40.30 -28.06
C ILE A 111 40.65 39.46 -26.78
N VAL A 112 41.77 39.52 -26.07
CA VAL A 112 41.98 38.73 -24.85
C VAL A 112 41.00 39.14 -23.75
N ARG A 113 40.70 40.43 -23.59
CA ARG A 113 39.70 40.92 -22.64
C ARG A 113 38.27 40.47 -22.97
N GLU A 114 37.94 40.34 -24.26
CA GLU A 114 36.65 39.78 -24.67
C GLU A 114 36.57 38.28 -24.35
N MET A 115 37.62 37.51 -24.67
CA MET A 115 37.70 36.09 -24.31
C MET A 115 37.62 35.89 -22.78
N GLU A 116 38.27 36.75 -21.99
CA GLU A 116 38.23 36.72 -20.54
C GLU A 116 36.81 36.93 -20.02
N ARG A 117 36.08 37.90 -20.57
CA ARG A 117 34.68 38.16 -20.22
C ARG A 117 33.78 36.99 -20.56
N GLN A 118 33.94 36.38 -21.74
CA GLN A 118 33.18 35.20 -22.15
C GLN A 118 33.45 34.00 -21.22
N MET A 119 34.71 33.73 -20.90
CA MET A 119 35.07 32.63 -19.99
C MET A 119 34.59 32.84 -18.55
N LYS A 120 34.66 34.08 -18.05
CA LYS A 120 34.04 34.45 -16.75
C LYS A 120 32.54 34.20 -16.78
N HIS A 121 31.86 34.54 -17.89
CA HIS A 121 30.43 34.32 -18.02
C HIS A 121 30.08 32.83 -18.05
N ARG A 122 30.82 32.02 -18.83
CA ARG A 122 30.65 30.56 -18.91
C ARG A 122 30.88 29.89 -17.56
N ARG A 123 31.94 30.25 -16.84
CA ARG A 123 32.21 29.79 -15.48
C ARG A 123 31.03 30.05 -14.55
N ASN A 124 30.53 31.29 -14.54
CA ASN A 124 29.41 31.69 -13.68
C ASN A 124 28.11 30.95 -14.04
N GLU A 125 27.88 30.68 -15.32
CA GLU A 125 26.72 29.89 -15.77
C GLU A 125 26.80 28.44 -15.25
N ILE A 126 27.95 27.79 -15.41
CA ILE A 126 28.18 26.42 -14.93
C ILE A 126 28.03 26.37 -13.40
N GLU A 127 28.60 27.32 -12.66
CA GLU A 127 28.48 27.39 -11.19
C GLU A 127 27.02 27.51 -10.75
N ARG A 128 26.20 28.32 -11.44
CA ARG A 128 24.76 28.42 -11.16
C ARG A 128 24.03 27.13 -11.46
N ARG A 129 24.31 26.48 -12.60
CA ARG A 129 23.70 25.18 -12.96
C ARG A 129 24.05 24.09 -11.95
N LEU A 130 25.29 24.03 -11.47
CA LEU A 130 25.70 23.09 -10.44
C LEU A 130 24.92 23.26 -9.14
N ILE A 131 24.73 24.50 -8.67
CA ILE A 131 23.91 24.79 -7.49
C ILE A 131 22.46 24.31 -7.73
N GLN A 132 21.88 24.61 -8.90
CA GLN A 132 20.54 24.17 -9.24
C GLN A 132 20.43 22.63 -9.23
N LEU A 133 21.33 21.93 -9.90
CA LEU A 133 21.36 20.47 -9.93
C LEU A 133 21.50 19.85 -8.54
N SER A 134 22.40 20.39 -7.70
CA SER A 134 22.55 19.92 -6.31
C SER A 134 21.23 20.01 -5.54
N THR A 135 20.51 21.13 -5.66
CA THR A 135 19.19 21.27 -5.02
C THR A 135 18.13 20.33 -5.58
N THR A 136 18.17 20.02 -6.88
CA THR A 136 17.26 19.06 -7.51
C THR A 136 17.52 17.65 -7.01
N ILE A 137 18.79 17.25 -6.91
CA ILE A 137 19.20 15.94 -6.39
C ILE A 137 18.76 15.79 -4.93
N GLU A 138 19.02 16.77 -4.07
CA GLU A 138 18.60 16.75 -2.66
C GLU A 138 17.07 16.61 -2.52
N LYS A 139 16.31 17.34 -3.34
CA LYS A 139 14.83 17.24 -3.34
C LYS A 139 14.35 15.88 -3.81
N ALA A 140 14.98 15.32 -4.84
CA ALA A 140 14.63 14.00 -5.36
C ALA A 140 14.89 12.90 -4.31
N ASP A 141 16.04 12.92 -3.64
CA ASP A 141 16.37 11.98 -2.57
C ASP A 141 15.36 12.05 -1.41
N ALA A 142 14.99 13.27 -1.01
CA ALA A 142 13.98 13.48 0.04
C ALA A 142 12.57 13.00 -0.36
N LEU A 143 12.23 13.07 -1.65
CA LEU A 143 10.96 12.54 -2.17
C LEU A 143 11.00 11.01 -2.21
N ILE A 144 12.10 10.40 -2.68
CA ILE A 144 12.28 8.94 -2.69
C ILE A 144 12.14 8.36 -1.27
N GLY A 145 12.72 9.03 -0.27
CA GLY A 145 12.58 8.63 1.12
C GLY A 145 11.12 8.62 1.59
N ARG A 146 10.38 9.71 1.34
CA ARG A 146 8.95 9.83 1.68
C ARG A 146 8.08 8.80 0.95
N VAL A 147 8.30 8.62 -0.36
CA VAL A 147 7.56 7.65 -1.18
C VAL A 147 7.82 6.23 -0.72
N THR A 148 9.07 5.90 -0.37
CA THR A 148 9.41 4.56 0.15
C THR A 148 8.70 4.28 1.47
N VAL A 149 8.62 5.27 2.36
CA VAL A 149 7.85 5.12 3.61
C VAL A 149 6.37 4.89 3.32
N VAL A 150 5.76 5.65 2.41
CA VAL A 150 4.35 5.47 2.00
C VAL A 150 4.11 4.08 1.41
N LEU A 151 4.99 3.62 0.50
CA LEU A 151 4.89 2.27 -0.08
C LEU A 151 4.94 1.18 0.99
N ASN A 152 5.81 1.33 1.99
CA ASN A 152 5.93 0.37 3.08
C ASN A 152 4.65 0.33 3.93
N TYR A 153 4.10 1.50 4.29
CA TYR A 153 2.84 1.56 5.04
C TYR A 153 1.66 0.99 4.26
N LEU A 154 1.50 1.38 2.99
CA LEU A 154 0.44 0.82 2.13
C LEU A 154 0.58 -0.69 2.04
N THR A 155 1.77 -1.22 1.80
CA THR A 155 1.96 -2.68 1.68
C THR A 155 1.70 -3.41 3.00
N SER A 156 2.15 -2.85 4.13
CA SER A 156 2.00 -3.48 5.45
C SER A 156 0.56 -3.44 5.96
N ASP A 157 -0.05 -2.25 6.00
CA ASP A 157 -1.36 -2.05 6.60
C ASP A 157 -2.46 -2.73 5.77
N LEU A 158 -2.34 -2.70 4.43
CA LEU A 158 -3.34 -3.33 3.56
C LEU A 158 -3.28 -4.85 3.63
N LYS A 159 -2.09 -5.43 3.80
CA LYS A 159 -1.96 -6.88 4.05
C LYS A 159 -2.64 -7.28 5.36
N GLN A 160 -2.47 -6.48 6.40
CA GLN A 160 -3.09 -6.74 7.70
C GLN A 160 -4.62 -6.61 7.64
N VAL A 161 -5.16 -5.60 6.95
CA VAL A 161 -6.60 -5.43 6.75
C VAL A 161 -7.18 -6.60 5.94
N GLY A 162 -6.49 -7.05 4.89
CA GLY A 162 -6.91 -8.21 4.09
C GLY A 162 -7.08 -9.49 4.93
N GLU A 163 -6.12 -9.79 5.82
CA GLU A 163 -6.17 -10.96 6.71
C GLU A 163 -7.36 -10.87 7.70
N VAL A 164 -7.62 -9.70 8.28
CA VAL A 164 -8.74 -9.50 9.22
C VAL A 164 -10.09 -9.66 8.53
N VAL A 165 -10.25 -9.10 7.32
CA VAL A 165 -11.50 -9.18 6.56
C VAL A 165 -11.77 -10.60 6.09
N ALA A 166 -10.74 -11.34 5.65
CA ALA A 166 -10.86 -12.74 5.27
C ALA A 166 -11.31 -13.60 6.46
N SER A 167 -10.67 -13.44 7.62
CA SER A 167 -11.02 -14.15 8.86
C SER A 167 -12.46 -13.85 9.31
N ALA A 168 -12.88 -12.58 9.27
CA ALA A 168 -14.26 -12.21 9.61
C ALA A 168 -15.31 -12.81 8.65
N ARG A 169 -14.97 -12.95 7.37
CA ARG A 169 -15.83 -13.63 6.38
C ARG A 169 -15.97 -15.11 6.67
N GLU A 170 -14.86 -15.80 6.95
CA GLU A 170 -14.89 -17.23 7.32
C GLU A 170 -15.71 -17.47 8.58
N GLN A 171 -15.53 -16.63 9.62
CA GLN A 171 -16.31 -16.72 10.85
C GLN A 171 -17.81 -16.52 10.60
N ARG A 172 -18.20 -15.56 9.77
CA ARG A 172 -19.62 -15.35 9.39
C ARG A 172 -20.18 -16.54 8.63
N ALA A 173 -19.43 -17.08 7.66
CA ALA A 173 -19.85 -18.23 6.87
C ALA A 173 -20.08 -19.45 7.76
N PHE A 174 -19.14 -19.73 8.67
CA PHE A 174 -19.27 -20.80 9.66
C PHE A 174 -20.45 -20.58 10.60
N GLY A 175 -20.66 -19.34 11.07
CA GLY A 175 -21.81 -18.99 11.91
C GLY A 175 -23.15 -19.24 11.22
N LEU A 176 -23.27 -18.92 9.93
CA LEU A 176 -24.46 -19.21 9.13
C LEU A 176 -24.70 -20.72 8.98
N GLN A 177 -23.66 -21.48 8.64
CA GLN A 177 -23.74 -22.94 8.54
C GLN A 177 -24.16 -23.59 9.88
N MET A 178 -23.65 -23.09 11.00
CA MET A 178 -24.03 -23.55 12.33
C MET A 178 -25.50 -23.25 12.64
N ILE A 179 -25.99 -22.06 12.28
CA ILE A 179 -27.40 -21.69 12.44
C ILE A 179 -28.30 -22.60 11.58
N GLU A 180 -27.92 -22.83 10.33
CA GLU A 180 -28.66 -23.75 9.43
C GLU A 180 -28.71 -25.16 9.99
N ALA A 181 -27.58 -25.70 10.44
CA ALA A 181 -27.50 -27.02 11.05
C ALA A 181 -28.35 -27.12 12.33
N LEU A 182 -28.32 -26.10 13.20
CA LEU A 182 -29.16 -26.05 14.40
C LEU A 182 -30.66 -25.99 14.09
N GLU A 183 -31.04 -25.26 13.04
CA GLU A 183 -32.45 -25.15 12.64
C GLU A 183 -32.96 -26.44 11.98
N GLU A 184 -32.12 -27.14 11.21
CA GLU A 184 -32.42 -28.48 10.69
C GLU A 184 -32.61 -29.49 11.82
N GLU A 185 -31.71 -29.47 12.81
CA GLU A 185 -31.77 -30.28 14.03
C GLU A 185 -33.08 -30.02 14.77
N ARG A 186 -33.41 -28.74 15.01
CA ARG A 186 -34.64 -28.34 15.68
C ARG A 186 -35.89 -28.84 14.95
N LYS A 187 -35.92 -28.76 13.62
CA LYS A 187 -37.02 -29.28 12.79
C LYS A 187 -37.11 -30.80 12.86
N ARG A 188 -35.98 -31.52 12.89
CA ARG A 188 -35.97 -32.98 13.05
C ARG A 188 -36.57 -33.38 14.40
N LEU A 189 -36.11 -32.75 15.49
CA LEU A 189 -36.59 -33.02 16.85
C LEU A 189 -38.08 -32.72 17.01
N ALA A 190 -38.56 -31.61 16.44
CA ALA A 190 -39.98 -31.29 16.47
C ALA A 190 -40.84 -32.39 15.82
N ARG A 191 -40.37 -32.99 14.70
CA ARG A 191 -41.03 -34.12 14.06
C ARG A 191 -40.95 -35.39 14.89
N GLU A 192 -39.78 -35.73 15.43
CA GLU A 192 -39.61 -36.92 16.28
C GLU A 192 -40.49 -36.87 17.54
N ILE A 193 -40.60 -35.70 18.18
CA ILE A 193 -41.48 -35.49 19.34
C ILE A 193 -42.96 -35.56 18.95
N HIS A 194 -43.32 -34.98 17.81
CA HIS A 194 -44.71 -34.97 17.35
C HIS A 194 -45.20 -36.38 16.99
N ASP A 195 -44.44 -37.10 16.16
CA ASP A 195 -44.86 -38.38 15.58
C ASP A 195 -44.75 -39.55 16.58
N GLY A 196 -43.87 -39.46 17.58
CA GLY A 196 -43.74 -40.48 18.63
C GLY A 196 -44.59 -40.19 19.87
N PRO A 197 -44.04 -39.48 20.86
CA PRO A 197 -44.68 -39.36 22.17
C PRO A 197 -45.95 -38.50 22.16
N ALA A 198 -46.01 -37.40 21.39
CA ALA A 198 -47.22 -36.57 21.37
C ALA A 198 -48.41 -37.31 20.75
N GLN A 199 -48.20 -38.03 19.64
CA GLN A 199 -49.22 -38.86 19.01
C GLN A 199 -49.67 -40.01 19.93
N THR A 200 -48.73 -40.69 20.60
CA THR A 200 -49.05 -41.77 21.56
C THR A 200 -49.89 -41.26 22.74
N LEU A 201 -49.55 -40.08 23.28
CA LEU A 201 -50.32 -39.46 24.37
C LEU A 201 -51.72 -39.04 23.91
N ALA A 202 -51.87 -38.53 22.69
CA ALA A 202 -53.18 -38.22 22.12
C ALA A 202 -54.06 -39.47 21.97
N GLN A 203 -53.47 -40.59 21.52
CA GLN A 203 -54.16 -41.88 21.43
C GLN A 203 -54.61 -42.38 22.81
N VAL A 204 -53.74 -42.23 23.82
CA VAL A 204 -54.09 -42.57 25.20
C VAL A 204 -55.27 -41.74 25.68
N LEU A 205 -55.26 -40.42 25.46
CA LEU A 205 -56.33 -39.53 25.90
C LEU A 205 -57.69 -39.92 25.30
N LEU A 206 -57.74 -40.21 23.98
CA LEU A 206 -58.97 -40.66 23.30
C LEU A 206 -59.42 -42.05 23.78
N GLY A 207 -58.47 -42.91 24.13
CA GLY A 207 -58.74 -44.26 24.57
C GLY A 207 -59.27 -44.39 25.99
N LEU A 208 -59.02 -43.40 26.85
CA LEU A 208 -59.59 -43.38 28.21
C LEU A 208 -61.12 -43.28 28.20
N ASP A 209 -61.73 -42.59 27.23
CA ASP A 209 -63.19 -42.59 27.04
C ASP A 209 -63.72 -44.00 26.70
N VAL A 210 -62.91 -44.83 26.05
CA VAL A 210 -63.24 -46.22 25.73
C VAL A 210 -63.22 -47.08 26.99
N VAL A 211 -62.25 -46.88 27.88
CA VAL A 211 -62.16 -47.55 29.19
C VAL A 211 -63.44 -47.33 30.01
N ASP A 212 -63.95 -46.10 30.02
CA ASP A 212 -65.20 -45.74 30.72
C ASP A 212 -66.43 -46.41 30.08
N ARG A 213 -66.49 -46.49 28.75
CA ARG A 213 -67.58 -47.16 28.03
C ARG A 213 -67.56 -48.68 28.24
N VAL A 214 -66.38 -49.29 28.21
CA VAL A 214 -66.19 -50.74 28.46
C VAL A 214 -66.59 -51.07 29.89
N GLY A 215 -66.21 -50.25 30.88
CA GLY A 215 -66.61 -50.46 32.27
C GLY A 215 -68.13 -50.42 32.49
N LYS A 216 -68.83 -49.54 31.77
CA LYS A 216 -70.30 -49.46 31.82
C LYS A 216 -71.02 -50.63 31.14
N LYS A 217 -70.41 -51.28 30.15
CA LYS A 217 -71.04 -52.36 29.35
C LYS A 217 -70.64 -53.77 29.78
N GLU A 218 -69.37 -53.98 30.10
CA GLU A 218 -68.76 -55.31 30.27
C GLU A 218 -68.26 -55.55 31.71
N GLY A 219 -68.35 -54.53 32.57
CA GLY A 219 -68.01 -54.61 33.99
C GLY A 219 -66.58 -54.18 34.32
N MET A 220 -66.29 -54.08 35.62
CA MET A 220 -65.07 -53.46 36.14
C MET A 220 -63.78 -54.20 35.72
N ALA A 221 -63.82 -55.52 35.61
CA ALA A 221 -62.67 -56.33 35.22
C ALA A 221 -62.21 -56.06 33.77
N ALA A 222 -63.16 -55.90 32.84
CA ALA A 222 -62.86 -55.57 31.45
C ALA A 222 -62.28 -54.14 31.30
N SER A 223 -62.80 -53.18 32.09
CA SER A 223 -62.28 -51.81 32.14
C SER A 223 -60.84 -51.75 32.66
N GLN A 224 -60.52 -52.51 33.71
CA GLN A 224 -59.15 -52.59 34.25
C GLN A 224 -58.15 -53.19 33.24
N ALA A 225 -58.56 -54.22 32.49
CA ALA A 225 -57.73 -54.81 31.45
C ALA A 225 -57.46 -53.81 30.30
N GLU A 226 -58.48 -53.02 29.92
CA GLU A 226 -58.35 -51.99 28.89
C GLU A 226 -57.47 -50.81 29.36
N LEU A 227 -57.63 -50.36 30.61
CA LEU A 227 -56.79 -49.34 31.22
C LEU A 227 -55.30 -49.74 31.27
N GLN A 228 -55.02 -51.03 31.50
CA GLN A 228 -53.65 -51.53 31.55
C GLN A 228 -52.94 -51.41 30.19
N LYS A 229 -53.65 -51.51 29.06
CA LYS A 229 -53.07 -51.28 27.72
C LYS A 229 -52.59 -49.84 27.57
N TYR A 230 -53.41 -48.87 28.00
CA TYR A 230 -53.07 -47.45 27.97
C TYR A 230 -51.90 -47.13 28.91
N ARG A 231 -51.84 -47.77 30.08
CA ARG A 231 -50.71 -47.63 31.01
C ARG A 231 -49.38 -48.05 30.37
N VAL A 232 -49.37 -49.16 29.62
CA VAL A 232 -48.17 -49.63 28.89
C VAL A 232 -47.78 -48.64 27.79
N MET A 233 -48.74 -48.09 27.04
CA MET A 233 -48.46 -47.08 26.02
C MET A 233 -47.85 -45.79 26.59
N VAL A 234 -48.33 -45.31 27.74
CA VAL A 234 -47.72 -44.16 28.44
C VAL A 234 -46.29 -44.46 28.89
N GLN A 235 -46.03 -45.67 29.39
CA GLN A 235 -44.67 -46.08 29.77
C GLN A 235 -43.72 -46.11 28.57
N GLY A 236 -44.21 -46.58 27.40
CA GLY A 236 -43.47 -46.53 26.14
C GLY A 236 -43.14 -45.10 25.70
N ALA A 237 -44.15 -44.22 25.64
CA ALA A 237 -43.97 -42.82 25.27
C ALA A 237 -43.00 -42.08 26.22
N LEU A 238 -43.04 -42.37 27.52
CA LEU A 238 -42.09 -41.82 28.49
C LEU A 238 -40.66 -42.31 28.23
N GLY A 239 -40.49 -43.56 27.80
CA GLY A 239 -39.21 -44.11 27.38
C GLY A 239 -38.65 -43.41 26.14
N GLU A 240 -39.48 -43.15 25.14
CA GLU A 240 -39.12 -42.42 23.93
C GLU A 240 -38.70 -40.97 24.22
N VAL A 241 -39.46 -40.25 25.05
CA VAL A 241 -39.08 -38.89 25.50
C VAL A 241 -37.74 -38.90 26.21
N ARG A 242 -37.49 -39.88 27.10
CA ARG A 242 -36.20 -40.00 27.80
C ARG A 242 -35.04 -40.25 26.83
N ARG A 243 -35.26 -41.05 25.78
CA ARG A 243 -34.28 -41.29 24.74
C ARG A 243 -33.97 -40.02 23.95
N ILE A 244 -35.00 -39.28 23.52
CA ILE A 244 -34.82 -37.98 22.82
C ILE A 244 -34.03 -37.01 23.70
N ILE A 245 -34.34 -36.92 25.00
CA ILE A 245 -33.58 -36.06 25.94
C ILE A 245 -32.11 -36.49 26.04
N TYR A 246 -31.82 -37.79 26.06
CA TYR A 246 -30.45 -38.31 26.11
C TYR A 246 -29.67 -38.00 24.83
N ASP A 247 -30.31 -38.16 23.67
CA ASP A 247 -29.70 -37.85 22.36
C ASP A 247 -29.43 -36.34 22.20
N LEU A 248 -30.23 -35.49 22.85
CA LEU A 248 -30.04 -34.03 22.91
C LEU A 248 -28.99 -33.54 23.89
N ARG A 249 -28.77 -34.29 24.97
CA ARG A 249 -27.81 -33.96 26.03
C ARG A 249 -27.03 -35.23 26.41
N PRO A 250 -26.07 -35.64 25.58
CA PRO A 250 -25.18 -36.74 25.94
C PRO A 250 -24.34 -36.30 27.15
N MET A 251 -24.57 -36.92 28.31
CA MET A 251 -23.88 -36.62 29.57
C MET A 251 -22.35 -36.69 29.46
N SER A 252 -21.83 -37.49 28.54
CA SER A 252 -20.40 -37.56 28.21
C SER A 252 -19.83 -36.23 27.72
N LEU A 253 -20.61 -35.40 27.03
CA LEU A 253 -20.21 -34.08 26.56
C LEU A 253 -20.24 -33.03 27.69
N ASP A 254 -21.19 -33.16 28.61
CA ASP A 254 -21.38 -32.23 29.75
C ASP A 254 -20.30 -32.41 30.83
N ASP A 255 -19.78 -33.63 31.05
CA ASP A 255 -18.78 -33.91 32.09
C ASP A 255 -17.31 -33.78 31.62
N LEU A 256 -17.03 -34.07 30.35
CA LEU A 256 -15.66 -34.13 29.80
C LEU A 256 -15.35 -32.98 28.81
N GLY A 257 -16.37 -32.32 28.26
CA GLY A 257 -16.21 -31.32 27.20
C GLY A 257 -16.03 -31.90 25.79
N LEU A 258 -15.97 -31.01 24.79
CA LEU A 258 -16.00 -31.36 23.36
C LEU A 258 -14.78 -32.20 22.92
N VAL A 259 -13.59 -31.88 23.45
CA VAL A 259 -12.32 -32.46 23.00
C VAL A 259 -12.15 -33.94 23.42
N PRO A 260 -12.38 -34.34 24.70
CA PRO A 260 -12.25 -35.75 25.09
C PRO A 260 -13.35 -36.63 24.51
N THR A 261 -14.55 -36.07 24.28
CA THR A 261 -15.68 -36.84 23.73
C THR A 261 -15.42 -37.27 22.28
N LEU A 262 -14.86 -36.38 21.44
CA LEU A 262 -14.44 -36.71 20.07
C LEU A 262 -13.29 -37.73 20.02
N GLN A 263 -12.38 -37.71 20.99
CA GLN A 263 -11.30 -38.70 21.07
C GLN A 263 -11.83 -40.09 21.47
N SER A 264 -12.86 -40.16 22.30
CA SER A 264 -13.45 -41.44 22.73
C SER A 264 -14.29 -42.13 21.63
N THR A 265 -14.94 -41.35 20.75
CA THR A 265 -15.79 -41.89 19.67
C THR A 265 -15.01 -42.24 18.40
N CYS A 266 -13.79 -41.72 18.21
CA CYS A 266 -12.90 -42.08 17.09
C CYS A 266 -12.02 -43.33 17.37
N VAL A 267 -12.13 -43.97 18.53
CA VAL A 267 -11.33 -45.17 18.90
C VAL A 267 -12.16 -46.47 18.86
N ALA A 268 -13.26 -46.51 18.11
CA ALA A 268 -14.03 -47.72 17.84
C ALA A 268 -13.88 -48.19 16.39
#